data_AF-A0A0R2VBN2-F1
#
_entry.id   AF-A0A0R2VBN2-F1
#
_cell.length_a   1.000
_cell.length_b   1.000
_cell.length_c   1.000
_cell.angle_alpha   90.00
_cell.angle_beta   90.00
_cell.angle_gamma   90.00
#
_symmetry.space_group_name_H-M   'P 1'
#
loop_
_entity.id
_entity.type
_entity.pdbx_description
1 polymer ?
#
loop_
_entity_poly.entity_id
_entity_poly.type
_entity_poly.pdbx_seq_one_letter_code
_entity_poly.pdbx_strand_id
1 'polypeptide(L)'
;MTGLKQNPAYEPAGFFLTMHTLKDFTICPYCGLPTKIVWVHGHGQCQYCKVNVDECCRGEQLPETENDNKELSKSKIETHEKR
;
A
#
# COMPACT_ATOMS: atom_id res chain seq x y z
N MET A 1 4.12 -55.41 -12.70
CA MET A 1 5.00 -55.46 -11.50
C MET A 1 5.84 -54.19 -11.50
N THR A 2 5.82 -53.52 -10.37
CA THR A 2 6.14 -52.11 -10.08
C THR A 2 7.54 -51.65 -10.49
N GLY A 3 7.61 -50.67 -11.40
CA GLY A 3 8.81 -49.85 -11.61
C GLY A 3 8.61 -48.48 -10.97
N LEU A 4 8.95 -48.37 -9.68
CA LEU A 4 8.96 -47.11 -8.94
C LEU A 4 10.06 -46.21 -9.51
N LYS A 5 9.68 -45.21 -10.31
CA LYS A 5 10.57 -44.11 -10.67
C LYS A 5 10.93 -43.36 -9.39
N GLN A 6 12.22 -43.34 -9.08
CA GLN A 6 12.78 -42.69 -7.89
C GLN A 6 12.43 -41.20 -7.90
N ASN A 7 11.79 -40.72 -6.83
CA ASN A 7 11.66 -39.30 -6.56
C ASN A 7 13.06 -38.74 -6.28
N PRO A 8 13.48 -37.60 -6.87
CA PRO A 8 14.70 -36.95 -6.43
C PRO A 8 14.50 -36.51 -4.98
N ALA A 9 15.46 -36.90 -4.14
CA ALA A 9 15.55 -36.52 -2.75
C ALA A 9 15.37 -35.00 -2.63
N TYR A 10 14.40 -34.59 -1.81
CA TYR A 10 14.39 -33.25 -1.27
C TYR A 10 15.66 -33.14 -0.42
N GLU A 11 16.62 -32.34 -0.87
CA GLU A 11 17.81 -32.02 -0.11
C GLU A 11 17.36 -31.28 1.17
N PRO A 12 17.67 -31.76 2.39
CA PRO A 12 17.43 -30.99 3.60
C PRO A 12 18.49 -29.90 3.65
N ALA A 13 18.24 -28.80 2.92
CA ALA A 13 19.06 -27.62 3.00
C ALA A 13 19.08 -27.12 4.45
N GLY A 14 20.20 -27.40 5.11
CA GLY A 14 20.79 -26.50 6.09
C GLY A 14 19.99 -26.33 7.38
N PHE A 15 20.46 -27.04 8.39
CA PHE A 15 20.51 -26.60 9.77
C PHE A 15 21.14 -25.19 9.89
N PHE A 16 20.40 -24.14 9.52
CA PHE A 16 20.68 -22.74 9.82
C PHE A 16 19.67 -22.29 10.88
N LEU A 17 19.84 -22.81 12.10
CA LEU A 17 19.03 -22.33 13.22
C LEU A 17 19.55 -20.96 13.68
N THR A 18 18.61 -20.02 13.78
CA THR A 18 18.59 -18.82 14.62
C THR A 18 19.31 -17.58 14.08
N MET A 19 18.54 -16.72 13.41
CA MET A 19 18.49 -15.26 13.63
C MET A 19 17.32 -14.67 12.82
N HIS A 20 16.13 -15.29 12.89
CA HIS A 20 14.91 -14.58 12.52
C HIS A 20 14.65 -13.58 13.65
N THR A 21 15.18 -12.38 13.42
CA THR A 21 15.18 -11.21 14.28
C THR A 21 13.83 -11.03 14.98
N LEU A 22 13.80 -11.26 16.29
CA LEU A 22 12.71 -10.90 17.22
C LEU A 22 12.57 -9.37 17.37
N LYS A 23 12.79 -8.59 16.31
CA LYS A 23 13.05 -7.15 16.38
C LYS A 23 11.99 -6.25 15.73
N ASP A 24 10.90 -6.82 15.24
CA ASP A 24 9.86 -6.07 14.52
C ASP A 24 8.48 -6.12 15.20
N PHE A 25 8.45 -6.17 16.53
CA PHE A 25 7.21 -6.08 17.30
C PHE A 25 7.05 -4.66 17.88
N THR A 26 5.92 -4.02 17.60
CA THR A 26 5.52 -2.73 18.17
C THR A 26 4.25 -2.90 19.00
N ILE A 27 4.03 -2.06 20.01
CA ILE A 27 2.79 -2.08 20.77
C ILE A 27 1.71 -1.35 19.96
N CYS A 28 0.60 -2.02 19.67
CA CYS A 28 -0.51 -1.37 18.98
C CYS A 28 -1.14 -0.30 19.90
N PRO A 29 -1.28 0.96 19.46
CA PRO A 29 -1.88 2.01 20.29
C PRO A 29 -3.39 1.80 20.51
N TYR A 30 -4.04 0.97 19.69
CA TYR A 30 -5.48 0.71 19.77
C TYR A 30 -5.83 -0.48 20.66
N CYS A 31 -5.10 -1.60 20.56
CA CYS A 31 -5.38 -2.81 21.34
C CYS A 31 -4.37 -3.12 22.44
N GLY A 32 -3.25 -2.37 22.53
CA GLY A 32 -2.23 -2.55 23.55
C GLY A 32 -1.39 -3.83 23.43
N LEU A 33 -1.64 -4.67 22.41
CA LEU A 33 -0.90 -5.91 22.21
C LEU A 33 0.39 -5.70 21.41
N PRO A 34 1.48 -6.42 21.74
CA PRO A 34 2.67 -6.46 20.90
C PRO A 34 2.31 -7.11 19.56
N THR A 35 2.37 -6.33 18.48
CA THR A 35 1.95 -6.74 17.14
C THR A 35 3.04 -6.48 16.11
N LYS A 36 2.99 -7.26 15.03
CA LYS A 36 3.72 -6.96 13.81
C LYS A 36 2.82 -6.14 12.90
N ILE A 37 3.34 -5.07 12.33
CA ILE A 37 2.62 -4.28 11.33
C ILE A 37 2.64 -5.03 10.00
N VAL A 38 1.45 -5.29 9.46
CA VAL A 38 1.25 -5.89 8.14
C VAL A 38 0.97 -4.77 7.15
N TRP A 39 1.79 -4.66 6.11
CA TRP A 39 1.59 -3.67 5.06
C TRP A 39 0.67 -4.21 3.98
N VAL A 40 -0.47 -3.54 3.79
CA VAL A 40 -1.45 -3.87 2.76
C VAL A 40 -1.83 -2.60 2.01
N HIS A 41 -1.85 -2.66 0.67
CA HIS A 41 -2.36 -1.59 -0.19
C HIS A 41 -2.02 -0.16 0.27
N GLY A 42 -0.76 0.07 0.68
CA GLY A 42 -0.26 1.40 1.06
C GLY A 42 -0.41 1.82 2.54
N HIS A 43 -0.98 1.00 3.41
CA HIS A 43 -1.05 1.28 4.86
C HIS A 43 -0.58 0.12 5.73
N GLY A 44 -0.15 0.44 6.96
CA GLY A 44 0.23 -0.52 7.99
C GLY A 44 -0.95 -0.90 8.87
N GLN A 45 -1.21 -2.20 9.02
CA GLN A 45 -2.33 -2.75 9.80
C GLN A 45 -1.83 -3.63 10.97
N CYS A 46 -2.48 -3.53 12.13
CA CYS A 46 -2.23 -4.41 13.27
C CYS A 46 -2.65 -5.86 12.95
N GLN A 47 -1.77 -6.83 13.18
CA GLN A 47 -2.08 -8.24 12.92
C GLN A 47 -3.25 -8.77 13.79
N TYR A 48 -3.44 -8.24 15.00
CA TYR A 48 -4.46 -8.72 15.95
C TYR A 48 -5.81 -8.03 15.78
N CYS A 49 -5.87 -6.71 15.94
CA CYS A 49 -7.14 -5.98 15.89
C CYS A 49 -7.52 -5.51 14.48
N LYS A 50 -6.64 -5.68 13.48
CA LYS A 50 -6.84 -5.26 12.09
C LYS A 50 -7.08 -3.76 11.89
N VAL A 51 -6.85 -2.95 12.93
CA VAL A 51 -6.88 -1.48 12.82
C VAL A 51 -5.65 -1.00 12.08
N ASN A 52 -5.84 0.01 11.23
CA ASN A 52 -4.76 0.68 10.53
C ASN A 52 -3.97 1.53 11.53
N VAL A 53 -2.69 1.20 11.68
CA VAL A 53 -1.76 1.90 12.58
C VAL A 53 -1.04 3.04 11.84
N ASP A 54 -0.87 2.91 10.52
CA ASP A 54 -0.40 3.99 9.65
C ASP A 54 -1.45 4.20 8.56
N GLU A 55 -1.93 5.44 8.38
CA GLU A 55 -3.07 5.76 7.53
C GLU A 55 -2.60 5.98 6.08
N CYS A 56 -3.29 5.36 5.12
CA CYS A 56 -2.94 5.50 3.69
C CYS A 56 -3.20 6.91 3.14
N CYS A 57 -4.11 7.67 3.76
CA CYS A 57 -4.52 8.99 3.30
C CYS A 57 -4.45 9.95 4.47
N ARG A 58 -3.39 10.76 4.56
CA ARG A 58 -3.29 11.85 5.54
C ARG A 58 -4.11 13.06 5.07
N GLY A 59 -5.41 12.84 4.92
CA GLY A 59 -6.39 13.85 4.54
C GLY A 59 -5.90 14.79 3.45
N GLU A 60 -5.67 14.28 2.23
CA GLU A 60 -5.57 15.16 1.05
C GLU A 60 -6.79 16.09 1.10
N GLN A 61 -6.57 17.32 1.56
CA GLN A 61 -7.54 18.37 1.44
C GLN A 61 -7.60 18.62 -0.05
N LEU A 62 -8.71 18.22 -0.67
CA LEU A 62 -9.07 18.77 -1.96
C LEU A 62 -8.89 20.27 -1.83
N PRO A 63 -8.12 20.94 -2.71
CA PRO A 63 -8.08 22.39 -2.69
C PRO A 63 -9.55 22.82 -2.76
N GLU A 64 -9.98 23.62 -1.78
CA GLU A 64 -11.27 24.27 -1.86
C GLU A 64 -11.24 25.02 -3.19
N THR A 65 -11.87 24.46 -4.22
CA THR A 65 -12.09 25.18 -5.45
C THR A 65 -13.05 26.26 -5.05
N GLU A 66 -12.52 27.44 -4.74
CA GLU A 66 -13.26 28.68 -4.78
C GLU A 66 -14.11 28.61 -6.05
N ASN A 67 -15.43 28.67 -5.88
CA ASN A 67 -16.39 28.65 -6.97
C ASN A 67 -16.25 29.95 -7.77
N ASP A 68 -15.14 30.10 -8.47
CA ASP A 68 -15.04 31.02 -9.58
C ASP A 68 -15.68 30.33 -10.76
N ASN A 69 -16.98 30.58 -10.93
CA ASN A 69 -17.67 30.50 -12.21
C ASN A 69 -16.93 31.42 -13.21
N LYS A 70 -15.77 30.98 -13.70
CA LYS A 70 -15.08 31.65 -14.79
C LYS A 70 -15.80 31.25 -16.06
N GLU A 71 -16.83 32.03 -16.35
CA GLU A 71 -17.49 32.18 -17.63
C GLU A 71 -16.47 32.03 -18.77
N LEU A 72 -16.40 30.83 -19.36
CA LEU A 72 -15.72 30.61 -20.62
C LEU A 72 -16.63 31.17 -21.72
N SER A 73 -16.64 32.50 -21.86
CA SER A 73 -17.29 33.17 -22.98
C SER A 73 -16.34 34.18 -23.64
N LYS A 74 -15.97 33.82 -24.87
CA LYS A 74 -15.72 34.70 -26.01
C LYS A 74 -14.48 35.61 -25.98
N SER A 75 -13.40 35.09 -26.55
CA SER A 75 -12.47 35.87 -27.36
C SER A 75 -11.95 34.95 -28.47
N LYS A 76 -11.91 35.27 -29.76
CA LYS A 76 -12.33 36.43 -30.53
C LYS A 76 -12.24 35.89 -31.97
N ILE A 77 -13.30 36.00 -32.74
CA ILE A 77 -13.26 35.68 -34.16
C ILE A 77 -12.32 36.69 -34.81
N GLU A 78 -11.16 36.24 -35.26
CA GLU A 78 -10.30 36.94 -36.21
C GLU A 78 -9.98 35.86 -37.24
N THR A 79 -10.65 35.86 -38.38
CA THR A 79 -10.16 36.57 -39.55
C THR A 79 -11.32 36.98 -40.48
N HIS A 80 -11.39 38.27 -40.82
CA HIS A 80 -12.04 38.72 -42.05
C HIS A 80 -10.99 39.37 -42.96
N GLU A 81 -11.03 38.91 -44.19
CA GLU A 81 -10.24 39.23 -45.36
C GLU A 81 -10.43 40.70 -45.83
N LYS A 82 -9.46 41.19 -46.61
CA LYS A 82 -9.51 42.31 -47.60
C LYS A 82 -9.31 43.76 -47.14
N ARG A 83 -8.15 44.30 -47.52
CA ARG A 83 -8.05 45.51 -48.36
C ARG A 83 -7.10 45.24 -49.51
#